data_AF-A0A2N1DL39-F1
#
_entry.id   AF-A0A2N1DL39-F1
#
_cell.length_a   1.000
_cell.length_b   1.000
_cell.length_c   1.000
_cell.angle_alpha   90.00
_cell.angle_beta   90.00
_cell.angle_gamma   90.00
#
_symmetry.space_group_name_H-M   'P 1'
#
loop_
_entity.id
_entity.type
_entity.pdbx_description
1 polymer ?
#
loop_
_entity_poly.entity_id
_entity_poly.type
_entity_poly.pdbx_seq_one_letter_code
_entity_poly.pdbx_strand_id
1 'polypeptide(L)'
;MTLIALTFPEQKERIAAIDASFISKSGRKADGLGWYYNGSAEEAQRGLEISTICITYLNSNTAYAQDSRQIIDIEGATRVEHVVDLAANLSQLNSRYLAADALSN
;
A
#
# COMPACT_ATOMS: atom_id res chain seq x y z
N MET A 1 17.30 -4.39 7.56
CA MET A 1 17.35 -5.79 7.08
C MET A 1 16.02 -6.45 7.45
N THR A 2 15.16 -6.77 6.48
CA THR A 2 13.80 -7.29 6.72
C THR A 2 13.80 -8.83 6.73
N LEU A 3 12.87 -9.47 7.45
CA LEU A 3 12.80 -10.94 7.59
C LEU A 3 12.70 -11.65 6.23
N ILE A 4 11.99 -11.02 5.28
CA ILE A 4 11.85 -11.50 3.90
C ILE A 4 13.21 -11.57 3.19
N ALA A 5 14.08 -10.56 3.36
CA ALA A 5 15.40 -10.55 2.74
C ALA A 5 16.32 -11.68 3.24
N LEU A 6 16.13 -12.14 4.48
CA LEU A 6 16.88 -13.27 5.05
C LEU A 6 16.34 -14.64 4.61
N THR A 7 15.10 -14.70 4.15
CA THR A 7 14.41 -15.96 3.84
C THR A 7 14.48 -16.34 2.37
N PHE A 8 14.67 -15.36 1.47
CA PHE A 8 14.66 -15.58 0.02
C PHE A 8 16.02 -15.27 -0.62
N PRO A 9 16.56 -16.17 -1.47
CA PRO A 9 17.86 -15.97 -2.11
C PRO A 9 17.88 -14.71 -2.99
N GLU A 10 19.05 -14.08 -3.11
CA GLU A 10 19.26 -12.79 -3.77
C GLU A 10 18.78 -12.73 -5.23
N GLN A 11 18.69 -13.86 -5.93
CA GLN A 11 18.63 -13.93 -7.40
C GLN A 11 17.21 -14.03 -8.02
N LYS A 12 16.14 -13.83 -7.25
CA LYS A 12 14.78 -13.88 -7.82
C LYS A 12 14.41 -12.52 -8.42
N GLU A 13 13.82 -12.53 -9.63
CA GLU A 13 13.24 -11.34 -10.23
C GLU A 13 12.04 -10.87 -9.39
N ARG A 14 12.04 -9.58 -9.04
CA ARG A 14 11.07 -9.00 -8.10
C ARG A 14 10.65 -7.61 -8.55
N ILE A 15 9.41 -7.28 -8.24
CA ILE A 15 8.87 -5.93 -8.36
C ILE A 15 8.28 -5.52 -7.01
N ALA A 16 8.42 -4.26 -6.67
CA ALA A 16 7.56 -3.69 -5.65
C ALA A 16 6.19 -3.40 -6.27
N ALA A 17 5.13 -3.54 -5.49
CA ALA A 17 3.82 -3.04 -5.85
C ALA A 17 3.22 -2.26 -4.69
N ILE A 18 2.49 -1.20 -5.04
CA ILE A 18 1.71 -0.40 -4.11
C ILE A 18 0.26 -0.35 -4.56
N ASP A 19 -0.64 -0.53 -3.61
CA ASP A 19 -2.07 -0.51 -3.83
C ASP A 19 -2.79 0.07 -2.60
N ALA A 20 -3.97 0.64 -2.82
CA ALA A 20 -4.84 1.16 -1.78
C ALA A 20 -6.14 0.37 -1.73
N SER A 21 -6.64 0.09 -0.53
CA SER A 21 -7.85 -0.69 -0.33
C SER A 21 -8.81 0.00 0.63
N PHE A 22 -10.10 -0.07 0.29
CA PHE A 22 -11.19 0.36 1.14
C PHE A 22 -11.44 -0.63 2.27
N ILE A 23 -11.64 -0.12 3.49
CA ILE A 23 -12.08 -0.89 4.65
C ILE A 23 -13.41 -0.30 5.13
N SER A 24 -14.45 -1.14 5.12
CA SER A 24 -15.76 -0.76 5.66
C SER A 24 -15.71 -0.58 7.17
N LYS A 25 -16.37 0.45 7.68
CA LYS A 25 -16.46 0.70 9.13
C LYS A 25 -17.81 1.28 9.53
N SER A 26 -18.44 0.66 10.51
CA SER A 26 -19.73 1.09 11.08
C SER A 26 -19.61 2.13 12.21
N GLY A 27 -18.41 2.30 12.77
CA GLY A 27 -18.15 3.24 13.87
C GLY A 27 -17.92 4.66 13.39
N ARG A 28 -18.32 5.66 14.18
CA ARG A 28 -18.23 7.08 13.80
C ARG A 28 -17.01 7.84 14.35
N LYS A 29 -16.22 7.21 15.22
CA LYS A 29 -15.14 7.86 15.99
C LYS A 29 -13.74 7.29 15.69
N ALA A 30 -13.57 6.61 14.57
CA ALA A 30 -12.25 6.18 14.13
C ALA A 30 -11.56 7.37 13.44
N ASP A 31 -10.29 7.59 13.74
CA ASP A 31 -9.47 8.57 13.01
C ASP A 31 -9.30 8.10 11.55
N GLY A 32 -9.17 9.05 10.63
CA GLY A 32 -9.05 8.76 9.18
C GLY A 32 -10.36 8.31 8.51
N LEU A 33 -11.51 8.43 9.18
CA LEU A 33 -12.81 8.08 8.62
C LEU A 33 -13.23 9.11 7.56
N GLY A 34 -13.28 8.67 6.30
CA GLY A 34 -13.48 9.54 5.13
C GLY A 34 -14.34 8.86 4.07
N TRP A 35 -14.40 9.48 2.88
CA TRP A 35 -15.03 8.91 1.69
C TRP A 35 -13.95 8.38 0.76
N TYR A 36 -14.04 7.10 0.44
CA TYR A 36 -12.99 6.36 -0.26
C TYR A 36 -13.63 5.44 -1.30
N TYR A 37 -12.96 5.20 -2.42
CA TYR A 37 -13.47 4.34 -3.48
C TYR A 37 -13.51 2.88 -3.02
N ASN A 38 -14.69 2.27 -3.01
CA ASN A 38 -14.86 0.85 -2.75
C ASN A 38 -14.93 0.11 -4.09
N GLY A 39 -13.82 -0.54 -4.48
CA GLY A 39 -13.75 -1.30 -5.72
C GLY A 39 -14.78 -2.43 -5.84
N SER A 40 -15.29 -2.98 -4.73
CA SER A 40 -16.34 -4.02 -4.77
C SER A 40 -17.74 -3.44 -5.06
N ALA A 41 -17.96 -2.17 -4.71
CA ALA A 41 -19.24 -1.48 -4.89
C ALA A 41 -19.22 -0.50 -6.09
N GLU A 42 -18.05 -0.32 -6.71
CA GLU A 42 -17.80 0.60 -7.82
C GLU A 42 -18.19 2.06 -7.52
N GLU A 43 -18.16 2.45 -6.25
CA GLU A 43 -18.55 3.79 -5.79
C GLU A 43 -17.73 4.24 -4.58
N ALA A 44 -17.72 5.56 -4.32
CA ALA A 44 -17.16 6.10 -3.09
C ALA A 44 -18.08 5.81 -1.90
N GLN A 45 -17.55 5.18 -0.85
CA GLN A 45 -18.26 4.86 0.38
C GLN A 45 -17.53 5.43 1.60
N ARG A 46 -18.30 5.67 2.65
CA ARG A 46 -17.74 6.14 3.92
C ARG A 46 -17.06 4.98 4.65
N GLY A 47 -15.78 5.11 4.96
CA GLY A 47 -15.00 4.07 5.62
C GLY A 47 -13.58 4.53 5.93
N LEU A 48 -12.63 3.61 5.81
CA LEU A 48 -11.19 3.84 5.97
C LEU A 48 -10.46 3.43 4.69
N GLU A 49 -9.29 4.01 4.45
CA GLU A 49 -8.37 3.58 3.40
C GLU A 49 -7.08 3.06 4.02
N ILE A 50 -6.57 1.96 3.47
CA ILE A 50 -5.25 1.43 3.81
C ILE A 50 -4.40 1.36 2.54
N SER A 51 -3.18 1.89 2.59
CA SER A 51 -2.20 1.72 1.53
C SER A 51 -1.21 0.65 1.94
N THR A 52 -0.91 -0.26 1.02
CA THR A 52 -0.01 -1.38 1.25
C THR A 52 1.07 -1.41 0.19
N ILE A 53 2.30 -1.64 0.65
CA ILE A 53 3.44 -1.91 -0.21
C ILE A 53 3.88 -3.36 -0.03
N CYS A 54 4.09 -4.04 -1.14
CA CYS A 54 4.48 -5.44 -1.15
C CYS A 54 5.67 -5.67 -2.08
N ILE A 55 6.39 -6.77 -1.83
CA ILE A 55 7.40 -7.30 -2.74
C ILE A 55 6.81 -8.54 -3.42
N THR A 56 6.80 -8.52 -4.74
CA THR A 56 6.27 -9.59 -5.58
C THR A 56 7.42 -10.30 -6.26
N TYR A 57 7.55 -11.60 -5.99
CA TYR A 57 8.48 -12.48 -6.66
C TYR A 57 7.82 -13.04 -7.92
N LEU A 58 8.33 -12.67 -9.09
CA LEU A 58 7.71 -13.00 -10.37
C LEU A 58 7.79 -14.51 -10.66
N ASN A 59 8.93 -15.14 -10.35
CA ASN A 59 9.13 -16.57 -10.62
C ASN A 59 8.16 -17.48 -9.86
N SER A 60 7.70 -17.06 -8.68
CA SER A 60 6.76 -17.83 -7.85
C SER A 60 5.34 -17.27 -7.85
N ASN A 61 5.09 -16.18 -8.57
CA ASN A 61 3.81 -15.44 -8.53
C ASN A 61 3.33 -15.17 -7.10
N THR A 62 4.27 -14.81 -6.20
CA THR A 62 3.98 -14.64 -4.76
C THR A 62 4.30 -13.23 -4.33
N ALA A 63 3.31 -12.54 -3.76
CA ALA A 63 3.48 -11.24 -3.14
C ALA A 63 3.52 -11.37 -1.61
N TYR A 64 4.41 -10.62 -0.98
CA TYR A 64 4.50 -10.50 0.47
C TYR A 64 4.30 -9.04 0.85
N ALA A 65 3.25 -8.77 1.65
CA ALA A 65 3.03 -7.45 2.22
C ALA A 65 4.19 -7.08 3.15
N GLN A 66 4.75 -5.90 2.93
CA GLN A 66 5.90 -5.42 3.68
C GLN A 66 5.50 -4.38 4.72
N ASP A 67 4.65 -3.44 4.33
CA ASP A 67 4.11 -2.38 5.19
C ASP A 67 2.71 -2.01 4.71
N SER A 68 1.82 -1.77 5.66
CA SER A 68 0.42 -1.39 5.42
C SER A 68 0.07 -0.30 6.41
N ARG A 69 -0.34 0.86 5.92
CA ARG A 69 -0.66 2.03 6.74
C ARG A 69 -2.04 2.54 6.41
N GLN A 70 -2.81 2.83 7.46
CA GLN A 70 -4.06 3.57 7.31
C GLN A 70 -3.73 4.99 6.85
N ILE A 71 -4.47 5.49 5.86
CA ILE A 71 -4.42 6.91 5.52
C ILE A 71 -5.23 7.69 6.56
N ILE A 72 -4.63 8.76 7.06
CA ILE A 72 -5.29 9.77 7.89
C ILE A 72 -5.08 11.08 7.14
N ASP A 73 -6.16 11.73 6.72
CA ASP A 73 -6.07 13.02 6.06
C ASP A 73 -5.43 14.04 7.02
N ILE A 74 -4.25 14.53 6.65
CA ILE A 74 -3.55 15.60 7.36
C ILE A 74 -3.78 16.89 6.58
N GLU A 75 -4.18 17.95 7.28
CA GLU A 75 -4.39 19.25 6.65
C GLU A 75 -3.10 19.73 5.97
N GLY A 76 -3.19 20.00 4.67
CA GLY A 76 -2.05 20.44 3.86
C GLY A 76 -1.18 19.33 3.27
N ALA A 77 -1.46 18.05 3.56
CA ALA A 77 -0.80 16.91 2.93
C ALA A 77 -1.70 16.25 1.89
N THR A 78 -1.11 15.76 0.82
CA THR A 78 -1.77 14.96 -0.21
C THR A 78 -1.63 13.47 0.10
N ARG A 79 -2.54 12.67 -0.44
CA ARG A 79 -2.48 11.19 -0.31
C ARG A 79 -1.26 10.62 -1.02
N VAL A 80 -0.79 11.29 -2.07
CA VAL A 80 0.44 10.94 -2.78
C VAL A 80 1.65 11.06 -1.85
N GLU A 81 1.73 12.09 -1.01
CA GLU A 81 2.84 12.25 -0.05
C GLU A 81 2.86 11.12 0.98
N HIS A 82 1.70 10.70 1.50
CA HIS A 82 1.61 9.53 2.38
C HIS A 82 2.11 8.24 1.72
N VAL A 83 1.81 8.07 0.44
CA VAL A 83 2.25 6.92 -0.35
C VAL A 83 3.75 6.99 -0.64
N VAL A 84 4.28 8.17 -0.93
CA VAL A 84 5.73 8.37 -1.09
C VAL A 84 6.47 8.02 0.20
N ASP A 85 5.94 8.37 1.36
CA ASP A 85 6.50 7.99 2.66
C ASP A 85 6.46 6.47 2.90
N LEU A 86 5.40 5.80 2.44
CA LEU A 86 5.34 4.33 2.46
C LEU A 86 6.38 3.73 1.50
N ALA A 87 6.55 4.35 0.32
CA ALA A 87 7.48 3.96 -0.71
C ALA A 87 8.95 4.29 -0.38
N ALA A 88 9.24 5.18 0.57
CA ALA A 88 10.61 5.45 1.03
C ALA A 88 11.30 4.17 1.56
N ASN A 89 10.51 3.22 2.07
CA ASN A 89 10.97 1.91 2.51
C ASN A 89 11.35 0.95 1.36
N LEU A 90 11.06 1.28 0.10
CA LEU A 90 11.41 0.47 -1.08
C LEU A 90 12.91 0.33 -1.29
N SER A 91 13.70 1.31 -0.89
CA SER A 91 15.16 1.25 -0.94
C SER A 91 15.71 0.00 -0.24
N GLN A 92 15.01 -0.49 0.80
CA GLN A 92 15.37 -1.70 1.53
C GLN A 92 14.96 -3.00 0.82
N LEU A 93 14.09 -2.92 -0.20
CA LEU A 93 13.52 -4.07 -0.91
C LEU A 93 14.34 -4.51 -2.12
N ASN A 94 15.36 -3.74 -2.51
CA ASN A 94 16.24 -4.02 -3.66
C ASN A 94 15.45 -4.38 -4.95
N SER A 95 14.29 -3.75 -5.14
CA SER A 95 13.45 -3.90 -6.34
C SER A 95 13.83 -2.88 -7.39
N ARG A 96 13.97 -3.31 -8.64
CA ARG A 96 14.28 -2.41 -9.77
C ARG A 96 13.06 -1.65 -10.31
N TYR A 97 11.86 -2.18 -10.07
CA TYR A 97 10.61 -1.65 -10.61
C TYR A 97 9.57 -1.52 -9.50
N LEU A 98 8.69 -0.53 -9.66
CA LEU A 98 7.51 -0.30 -8.83
C LEU A 98 6.28 -0.28 -9.73
N ALA A 99 5.30 -1.13 -9.42
CA ALA A 99 3.95 -1.05 -9.95
C ALA A 99 3.07 -0.26 -8.97
N ALA A 100 2.28 0.68 -9.47
CA ALA A 100 1.33 1.44 -8.69
C ALA A 100 0.00 1.51 -9.45
N ASP A 101 -1.10 1.18 -8.78
CA ASP A 101 -2.44 1.49 -9.30
C ASP A 101 -2.90 2.85 -8.74
N ALA A 102 -3.71 3.55 -9.53
CA ALA A 102 -4.02 4.96 -9.46
C ALA A 102 -4.21 5.48 -8.02
N LEU A 103 -3.26 6.29 -7.57
CA LEU A 103 -3.46 7.17 -6.42
C LEU A 103 -4.45 8.23 -6.84
N SER A 104 -5.66 8.21 -6.26
CA SER A 104 -6.62 9.28 -6.46
C SER A 104 -6.05 10.58 -5.89
N ASN A 105 -5.98 11.62 -6.72
CA ASN A 105 -5.61 12.99 -6.32
C ASN A 105 -6.61 13.59 -5.35
#